data_AF-C6SA07-F1
#
_entry.id   AF-C6SA07-F1
#
_cell.length_a   1.000
_cell.length_b   1.000
_cell.length_c   1.000
_cell.angle_alpha   90.00
_cell.angle_beta   90.00
_cell.angle_gamma   90.00
#
_symmetry.space_group_name_H-M   'P 1'
#
loop_
_entity.id
_entity.type
_entity.pdbx_description
1 polymer ?
#
loop_
_entity_poly.entity_id
_entity_poly.type
_entity_poly.pdbx_seq_one_letter_code
_entity_poly.pdbx_strand_id
1 'polypeptide(L)'
;MKIELINSYKQKKYVEAKYIAKKILLTDAKDYEALFYLANSFLFTGEFKSAKDYFQLIIEYYPDKYQGYEGLYKIYKANGDRYNELIQLKKILENFPNVVHIYKETTLLLLQENLINEAENISLECIKKFPDSYHGYESYAFVLEKKQEWEKALEIWNNIIHKFPNFLAAHLNMLKLHVKIYGYERTTSLFESSSQKFKNTEKIDKLYAIEAEKAFKWNDATEIWSRLLSQYPLNTFFVSRKAIALRHVKGIIASREYLFSALKDQPDNLVLKLNILDT
;
A
#
# COMPACT_ATOMS: atom_id res chain seq x y z
N MET A 1 32.85 -4.32 -4.92
CA MET A 1 31.85 -5.10 -5.68
C MET A 1 30.57 -5.42 -4.92
N LYS A 2 30.54 -6.27 -3.87
CA LYS A 2 29.27 -6.60 -3.17
C LYS A 2 28.58 -5.39 -2.52
N ILE A 3 29.33 -4.55 -1.81
CA ILE A 3 28.79 -3.31 -1.23
C ILE A 3 28.24 -2.38 -2.32
N GLU A 4 28.95 -2.25 -3.44
CA GLU A 4 28.53 -1.44 -4.59
C GLU A 4 27.24 -1.98 -5.19
N LEU A 5 27.13 -3.30 -5.40
CA LEU A 5 25.91 -3.96 -5.85
C LEU A 5 24.71 -3.60 -4.96
N ILE A 6 24.86 -3.78 -3.65
CA ILE A 6 23.79 -3.49 -2.68
C ILE A 6 23.42 -2.01 -2.73
N ASN A 7 24.40 -1.11 -2.82
CA ASN A 7 24.17 0.33 -2.87
C ASN A 7 23.46 0.75 -4.15
N SER A 8 23.91 0.28 -5.32
CA SER A 8 23.28 0.60 -6.61
C SER A 8 21.86 0.05 -6.66
N TYR A 9 21.62 -1.14 -6.10
CA TYR A 9 20.27 -1.69 -5.95
C TYR A 9 19.38 -0.85 -5.01
N LYS A 10 19.87 -0.46 -3.82
CA LYS A 10 19.12 0.40 -2.88
C LYS A 10 18.79 1.77 -3.48
N GLN A 11 19.65 2.29 -4.35
CA GLN A 11 19.44 3.53 -5.10
C GLN A 11 18.54 3.34 -6.34
N LYS A 12 17.97 2.13 -6.54
CA LYS A 12 17.15 1.76 -7.70
C LYS A 12 17.85 1.88 -9.06
N LYS A 13 19.19 1.88 -9.06
CA LYS A 13 20.02 1.85 -10.27
C LYS A 13 20.13 0.41 -10.78
N TYR A 14 19.00 -0.15 -11.22
CA TYR A 14 18.90 -1.59 -11.53
C TYR A 14 19.81 -2.02 -12.69
N VAL A 15 20.03 -1.17 -13.69
CA VAL A 15 20.95 -1.48 -14.80
C VAL A 15 22.38 -1.67 -14.29
N GLU A 16 22.83 -0.79 -13.40
CA GLU A 16 24.15 -0.86 -12.78
C GLU A 16 24.26 -2.07 -11.85
N ALA A 17 23.23 -2.31 -11.02
CA ALA A 17 23.16 -3.48 -10.14
C ALA A 17 23.25 -4.79 -10.95
N LYS A 18 22.54 -4.91 -12.08
CA LYS A 18 22.64 -6.07 -12.97
C LYS A 18 24.06 -6.28 -13.49
N TYR A 19 24.74 -5.20 -13.88
CA TYR A 19 26.12 -5.27 -14.38
C TYR A 19 27.11 -5.75 -13.31
N ILE A 20 27.04 -5.18 -12.11
CA ILE A 20 27.93 -5.55 -11.00
C ILE A 20 27.65 -6.99 -10.56
N ALA A 21 26.39 -7.39 -10.43
CA ALA A 21 26.03 -8.75 -10.05
C ALA A 21 26.53 -9.78 -11.07
N LYS A 22 26.37 -9.53 -12.37
CA LYS A 22 26.93 -10.41 -13.42
C LYS A 22 28.44 -10.58 -13.31
N LYS A 23 29.18 -9.52 -12.98
CA LYS A 23 30.63 -9.63 -12.74
C LYS A 23 30.98 -10.52 -11.55
N ILE A 24 30.22 -10.42 -10.46
CA ILE A 24 30.40 -11.30 -9.29
C ILE A 24 30.13 -12.76 -9.70
N LEU A 25 29.07 -13.00 -10.48
CA LEU A 25 28.73 -14.35 -10.96
C LEU A 25 29.74 -14.95 -11.95
N LEU A 26 30.57 -14.13 -12.61
CA LEU A 26 31.71 -14.64 -13.38
C LEU A 26 32.81 -15.23 -12.50
N THR A 27 32.95 -14.74 -11.27
CA THR A 27 33.96 -15.23 -10.30
C THR A 27 33.41 -16.32 -9.38
N ASP A 28 32.15 -16.19 -8.98
CA ASP A 28 31.41 -17.16 -8.17
C ASP A 28 29.99 -17.27 -8.70
N ALA A 29 29.75 -18.27 -9.55
CA ALA A 29 28.48 -18.48 -10.23
C ALA A 29 27.32 -18.78 -9.28
N LYS A 30 27.61 -19.16 -8.03
CA LYS A 30 26.57 -19.46 -7.04
C LYS A 30 26.36 -18.34 -6.05
N ASP A 31 27.12 -17.24 -6.06
CA ASP A 31 26.99 -16.18 -5.05
C ASP A 31 25.54 -15.72 -4.81
N TYR A 32 25.00 -16.04 -3.62
CA TYR A 32 23.61 -15.80 -3.28
C TYR A 32 23.20 -14.33 -3.42
N GLU A 33 24.02 -13.40 -2.93
CA GLU A 33 23.69 -11.97 -2.97
C GLU A 33 23.63 -11.49 -4.42
N ALA A 34 24.61 -11.87 -5.24
CA ALA A 34 24.62 -11.54 -6.66
C ALA A 34 23.40 -12.11 -7.39
N LEU A 35 23.06 -13.39 -7.18
CA LEU A 35 21.84 -13.99 -7.74
C LEU A 35 20.58 -13.25 -7.28
N PHE A 36 20.46 -12.98 -5.99
CA PHE A 36 19.30 -12.31 -5.38
C PHE A 36 19.10 -10.89 -5.93
N TYR A 37 20.14 -10.05 -5.94
CA TYR A 37 20.03 -8.69 -6.44
C TYR A 37 19.90 -8.64 -7.97
N LEU A 38 20.49 -9.59 -8.70
CA LEU A 38 20.30 -9.70 -10.15
C LEU A 38 18.86 -10.06 -10.50
N ALA A 39 18.31 -11.10 -9.86
CA ALA A 39 16.93 -11.55 -10.05
C ALA A 39 15.93 -10.43 -9.75
N ASN A 40 16.07 -9.76 -8.60
CA ASN A 40 15.22 -8.63 -8.24
C ASN A 40 15.40 -7.44 -9.19
N SER A 41 16.61 -7.15 -9.65
CA SER A 41 16.84 -6.06 -10.60
C SER A 41 16.12 -6.32 -11.93
N PHE A 42 16.11 -7.57 -12.42
CA PHE A 42 15.29 -7.97 -13.58
C PHE A 42 13.80 -7.86 -13.31
N LEU A 43 13.33 -8.24 -12.12
CA LEU A 43 11.93 -8.09 -11.71
C LEU A 43 11.50 -6.61 -11.75
N PHE A 44 12.29 -5.70 -11.18
CA PHE A 44 11.97 -4.26 -11.15
C PHE A 44 12.08 -3.56 -12.51
N THR A 45 12.81 -4.14 -13.47
CA THR A 45 12.88 -3.65 -14.85
C THR A 45 11.85 -4.32 -15.78
N GLY A 46 10.99 -5.20 -15.26
CA GLY A 46 9.96 -5.90 -16.04
C GLY A 46 10.47 -7.05 -16.91
N GLU A 47 11.74 -7.43 -16.76
CA GLU A 47 12.38 -8.53 -17.49
C GLU A 47 12.05 -9.87 -16.82
N PHE A 48 10.76 -10.22 -16.77
CA PHE A 48 10.25 -11.32 -15.95
C PHE A 48 10.81 -12.70 -16.31
N LYS A 49 11.13 -12.95 -17.59
CA LYS A 49 11.74 -14.23 -18.00
C LYS A 49 13.10 -14.41 -17.33
N SER A 50 13.99 -13.43 -17.45
CA SER A 50 15.30 -13.48 -16.79
C SER A 50 15.17 -13.50 -15.27
N ALA A 51 14.27 -12.69 -14.69
CA ALA A 51 14.02 -12.72 -13.25
C ALA A 51 13.65 -14.13 -12.77
N LYS A 52 12.74 -14.80 -13.50
CA LYS A 52 12.31 -16.18 -13.20
C LYS A 52 13.48 -17.16 -13.25
N ASP A 53 14.31 -17.11 -14.29
CA ASP A 53 15.47 -18.00 -14.44
C ASP A 53 16.43 -17.87 -13.23
N TYR A 54 16.74 -16.63 -12.80
CA TYR A 54 17.61 -16.43 -11.64
C TYR A 54 16.96 -16.77 -10.29
N PHE A 55 15.64 -16.58 -10.13
CA PHE A 55 14.96 -17.06 -8.92
C PHE A 55 14.91 -18.59 -8.86
N GLN A 56 14.82 -19.28 -10.00
CA GLN A 56 14.93 -20.74 -10.07
C GLN A 56 16.33 -21.21 -9.66
N LEU A 57 17.40 -20.52 -10.08
CA LEU A 57 18.75 -20.80 -9.59
C LEU A 57 18.89 -20.62 -8.08
N ILE A 58 18.22 -19.62 -7.48
CA ILE A 58 18.21 -19.44 -6.02
C ILE A 58 17.54 -20.64 -5.34
N ILE A 59 16.41 -21.13 -5.87
CA ILE A 59 15.74 -22.33 -5.33
C ILE A 59 16.65 -23.57 -5.44
N GLU A 60 17.37 -23.71 -6.56
CA GLU A 60 18.25 -24.84 -6.80
C GLU A 60 19.49 -24.83 -5.89
N TYR A 61 20.16 -23.68 -5.76
CA TYR A 61 21.42 -23.57 -5.01
C TYR A 61 21.21 -23.32 -3.52
N TYR A 62 20.08 -22.74 -3.14
CA TYR A 62 19.77 -22.32 -1.78
C TYR A 62 18.35 -22.76 -1.39
N PRO A 63 18.09 -24.08 -1.29
CA PRO A 63 16.77 -24.60 -0.94
C PRO A 63 16.33 -24.24 0.49
N ASP A 64 17.22 -23.70 1.33
CA ASP A 64 16.93 -23.15 2.67
C ASP A 64 16.50 -21.66 2.64
N LYS A 65 16.41 -21.05 1.45
CA LYS A 65 16.04 -19.64 1.26
C LYS A 65 14.69 -19.52 0.57
N TYR A 66 13.72 -18.93 1.25
CA TYR A 66 12.40 -18.66 0.70
C TYR A 66 12.40 -17.62 -0.43
N GLN A 67 13.46 -16.82 -0.56
CA GLN A 67 13.57 -15.68 -1.47
C GLN A 67 13.40 -16.06 -2.94
N GLY A 68 13.78 -17.28 -3.33
CA GLY A 68 13.55 -17.79 -4.68
C GLY A 68 12.06 -17.93 -4.98
N TYR A 69 11.32 -18.64 -4.12
CA TYR A 69 9.86 -18.76 -4.22
C TYR A 69 9.16 -17.40 -4.09
N GLU A 70 9.68 -16.51 -3.24
CA GLU A 70 9.15 -15.15 -3.07
C GLU A 70 9.25 -14.34 -4.37
N GLY A 71 10.41 -14.41 -5.03
CA GLY A 71 10.60 -13.78 -6.33
C GLY A 71 9.65 -14.32 -7.39
N LEU A 72 9.45 -15.65 -7.42
CA LEU A 72 8.51 -16.28 -8.34
C LEU A 72 7.06 -15.83 -8.10
N TYR A 73 6.55 -15.81 -6.85
CA TYR A 73 5.18 -15.34 -6.63
C TYR A 73 5.02 -13.87 -7.00
N LYS A 74 6.03 -13.01 -6.76
CA LYS A 74 6.00 -11.60 -7.18
C LYS A 74 5.91 -11.45 -8.70
N ILE A 75 6.59 -12.30 -9.45
CA ILE A 75 6.47 -12.35 -10.92
C ILE A 75 5.05 -12.76 -11.33
N TYR A 76 4.52 -13.83 -10.74
CA TYR A 76 3.16 -14.31 -11.06
C TYR A 76 2.08 -13.29 -10.70
N LYS A 77 2.21 -12.63 -9.55
CA LYS A 77 1.36 -11.51 -9.13
C LYS A 77 1.37 -10.36 -10.14
N ALA A 78 2.55 -9.97 -10.62
CA ALA A 78 2.70 -8.90 -11.62
C ALA A 78 2.06 -9.26 -12.96
N ASN A 79 2.07 -10.55 -13.33
CA ASN A 79 1.44 -11.07 -14.55
C ASN A 79 -0.06 -11.38 -14.39
N GLY A 80 -0.62 -11.27 -13.17
CA GLY A 80 -2.00 -11.65 -12.87
C GLY A 80 -2.25 -13.17 -12.86
N ASP A 81 -1.20 -13.98 -12.83
CA ASP A 81 -1.27 -15.44 -12.78
C ASP A 81 -1.48 -15.91 -11.33
N ARG A 82 -2.73 -15.80 -10.86
CA ARG A 82 -3.12 -16.07 -9.48
C ARG A 82 -2.90 -17.53 -9.07
N TYR A 83 -3.05 -18.46 -10.02
CA TYR A 83 -2.84 -19.89 -9.77
C TYR A 83 -1.39 -20.18 -9.39
N ASN A 84 -0.44 -19.74 -10.23
CA ASN A 84 0.97 -19.95 -9.94
C ASN A 84 1.47 -19.10 -8.77
N GLU A 85 0.90 -17.90 -8.56
CA GLU A 85 1.15 -17.09 -7.37
C GLU A 85 0.82 -17.88 -6.09
N LEU A 86 -0.39 -18.45 -6.00
CA LEU A 86 -0.82 -19.23 -4.83
C LEU A 86 0.05 -20.47 -4.60
N ILE A 87 0.48 -21.15 -5.66
CA ILE A 87 1.39 -22.31 -5.55
C ILE A 87 2.69 -21.90 -4.87
N GLN A 88 3.31 -20.79 -5.28
CA GLN A 88 4.58 -20.36 -4.69
C GLN A 88 4.39 -19.90 -3.22
N LEU A 89 3.29 -19.20 -2.91
CA LEU A 89 2.97 -18.81 -1.55
C LEU A 89 2.77 -20.02 -0.63
N LYS A 90 2.02 -21.05 -1.07
CA LYS A 90 1.85 -22.31 -0.33
C LYS A 90 3.17 -23.02 -0.09
N LYS A 91 4.05 -23.10 -1.10
CA LYS A 91 5.41 -23.65 -0.92
C LYS A 91 6.20 -22.91 0.15
N ILE A 92 6.07 -21.58 0.24
CA ILE A 92 6.76 -20.82 1.29
C ILE A 92 6.17 -21.13 2.66
N LEU A 93 4.84 -21.19 2.81
CA LEU A 93 4.19 -21.52 4.09
C LEU A 93 4.54 -22.93 4.58
N GLU A 94 4.63 -23.90 3.67
CA GLU A 94 4.96 -25.29 3.97
C GLU A 94 6.43 -25.46 4.39
N ASN A 95 7.37 -24.85 3.66
CA ASN A 95 8.81 -25.08 3.86
C ASN A 95 9.47 -24.03 4.79
N PHE A 96 8.87 -22.85 4.91
CA PHE A 96 9.38 -21.72 5.69
C PHE A 96 8.27 -21.09 6.55
N PRO A 97 7.70 -21.83 7.51
CA PRO A 97 6.51 -21.41 8.26
C PRO A 97 6.73 -20.16 9.15
N ASN A 98 7.97 -19.67 9.27
CA ASN A 98 8.35 -18.51 10.08
C ASN A 98 8.32 -17.18 9.29
N VAL A 99 7.99 -17.20 8.00
CA VAL A 99 7.96 -16.00 7.16
C VAL A 99 6.59 -15.30 7.26
N VAL A 100 6.45 -14.45 8.28
CA VAL A 100 5.14 -13.92 8.71
C VAL A 100 4.37 -13.12 7.64
N HIS A 101 5.03 -12.38 6.76
CA HIS A 101 4.35 -11.57 5.75
C HIS A 101 3.69 -12.42 4.65
N ILE A 102 4.12 -13.68 4.46
CA ILE A 102 3.57 -14.59 3.47
C ILE A 102 2.16 -15.04 3.84
N TYR A 103 1.87 -15.17 5.14
CA TYR A 103 0.51 -15.40 5.62
C TYR A 103 -0.43 -14.30 5.14
N LYS A 104 0.01 -13.03 5.25
CA LYS A 104 -0.77 -11.90 4.76
C LYS A 104 -0.99 -11.94 3.25
N GLU A 105 0.07 -12.12 2.47
CA GLU A 105 -0.03 -12.20 1.01
C GLU A 105 -0.96 -13.35 0.57
N THR A 106 -0.87 -14.51 1.24
CA THR A 106 -1.73 -15.67 0.98
C THR A 106 -3.19 -15.37 1.31
N THR A 107 -3.48 -14.82 2.50
CA THR A 107 -4.84 -14.43 2.87
C THR A 107 -5.43 -13.44 1.87
N LEU A 108 -4.66 -12.41 1.46
CA LEU A 108 -5.15 -11.41 0.52
C LEU A 108 -5.48 -12.00 -0.85
N LEU A 109 -4.64 -12.90 -1.38
CA LEU A 109 -4.91 -13.60 -2.64
C LEU A 109 -6.16 -14.47 -2.54
N LEU A 110 -6.30 -15.24 -1.45
CA LEU A 110 -7.48 -16.07 -1.21
C LEU A 110 -8.78 -15.23 -1.11
N LEU A 111 -8.73 -14.05 -0.50
CA LEU A 111 -9.87 -13.12 -0.46
C LEU A 111 -10.24 -12.55 -1.85
N GLN A 112 -9.25 -12.35 -2.72
CA GLN A 112 -9.46 -11.95 -4.11
C GLN A 112 -10.13 -13.06 -4.93
N GLU A 113 -9.74 -14.31 -4.68
CA GLU A 113 -10.35 -15.51 -5.27
C GLU A 113 -11.67 -15.93 -4.61
N ASN A 114 -12.17 -15.15 -3.65
CA ASN A 114 -13.39 -15.43 -2.89
C ASN A 114 -13.35 -16.75 -2.10
N LEU A 115 -12.15 -17.26 -1.80
CA LEU A 115 -11.90 -18.43 -0.96
C LEU A 115 -11.82 -18.02 0.52
N ILE A 116 -12.94 -17.51 1.03
CA ILE A 116 -13.00 -16.81 2.33
C ILE A 116 -12.64 -17.73 3.50
N ASN A 117 -13.07 -18.99 3.49
CA ASN A 117 -12.80 -19.93 4.59
C ASN A 117 -11.30 -20.32 4.65
N GLU A 118 -10.65 -20.51 3.50
CA GLU A 118 -9.20 -20.73 3.48
C GLU A 118 -8.45 -19.49 3.95
N ALA A 119 -8.89 -18.30 3.51
CA ALA A 119 -8.30 -17.03 3.94
C ALA A 119 -8.36 -16.84 5.46
N GLU A 120 -9.50 -17.20 6.06
CA GLU A 120 -9.70 -17.20 7.50
C GLU A 120 -8.73 -18.14 8.21
N ASN A 121 -8.65 -19.39 7.78
CA ASN A 121 -7.77 -20.40 8.38
C ASN A 121 -6.30 -19.92 8.39
N ILE A 122 -5.82 -19.40 7.26
CA ILE A 122 -4.44 -18.87 7.15
C ILE A 122 -4.23 -17.67 8.09
N SER A 123 -5.19 -16.76 8.19
CA SER A 123 -5.08 -15.59 9.07
C SER A 123 -5.07 -15.97 10.56
N LEU A 124 -5.92 -16.92 10.97
CA LEU A 124 -5.98 -17.43 12.34
C LEU A 124 -4.73 -18.25 12.70
N GLU A 125 -4.19 -19.03 11.75
CA GLU A 125 -2.90 -19.72 11.92
C GLU A 125 -1.77 -18.71 12.16
N CYS A 126 -1.74 -17.61 11.42
CA CYS A 126 -0.77 -16.52 11.61
C CYS A 126 -0.88 -15.90 13.01
N ILE A 127 -2.10 -15.61 13.49
CA ILE A 127 -2.32 -15.09 14.86
C ILE A 127 -1.82 -16.09 15.90
N LYS A 128 -2.10 -17.39 15.72
CA LYS A 128 -1.66 -18.43 16.66
C LYS A 128 -0.14 -18.57 16.72
N LYS A 129 0.55 -18.51 15.56
CA LYS A 129 2.01 -18.65 15.48
C LYS A 129 2.75 -17.36 15.84
N PHE A 130 2.20 -16.20 15.49
CA PHE A 130 2.83 -14.90 15.64
C PHE A 130 1.89 -13.91 16.35
N PRO A 131 1.52 -14.15 17.62
CA PRO A 131 0.57 -13.30 18.34
C PRO A 131 1.07 -11.85 18.51
N ASP A 132 2.37 -11.59 18.35
CA ASP A 132 2.97 -10.27 18.42
C ASP A 132 3.16 -9.58 17.06
N SER A 133 2.70 -10.20 15.97
CA SER A 133 2.73 -9.60 14.65
C SER A 133 1.36 -9.05 14.27
N TYR A 134 1.30 -7.81 13.76
CA TYR A 134 0.06 -7.24 13.25
C TYR A 134 -0.46 -7.97 12.00
N HIS A 135 0.38 -8.70 11.26
CA HIS A 135 0.03 -9.30 9.97
C HIS A 135 -1.18 -10.25 10.07
N GLY A 136 -1.20 -11.11 11.09
CA GLY A 136 -2.31 -12.06 11.29
C GLY A 136 -3.63 -11.36 11.60
N TYR A 137 -3.60 -10.39 12.53
CA TYR A 137 -4.78 -9.62 12.90
C TYR A 137 -5.30 -8.75 11.75
N GLU A 138 -4.41 -8.08 11.01
CA GLU A 138 -4.76 -7.28 9.83
C GLU A 138 -5.45 -8.14 8.77
N SER A 139 -4.87 -9.31 8.48
CA SER A 139 -5.45 -10.31 7.58
C SER A 139 -6.82 -10.80 8.05
N TYR A 140 -6.97 -11.09 9.34
CA TYR A 140 -8.25 -11.56 9.89
C TYR A 140 -9.32 -10.47 9.87
N ALA A 141 -8.95 -9.21 10.10
CA ALA A 141 -9.87 -8.09 9.95
C ALA A 141 -10.41 -7.98 8.51
N PHE A 142 -9.55 -8.12 7.49
CA PHE A 142 -10.00 -8.15 6.10
C PHE A 142 -10.89 -9.36 5.77
N VAL A 143 -10.64 -10.52 6.38
CA VAL A 143 -11.53 -11.69 6.26
C VAL A 143 -12.92 -11.37 6.82
N LEU A 144 -12.99 -10.80 8.03
CA LEU A 144 -14.24 -10.40 8.67
C LEU A 144 -14.99 -9.34 7.86
N GLU A 145 -14.28 -8.36 7.29
CA GLU A 145 -14.87 -7.38 6.37
C GLU A 145 -15.43 -8.05 5.10
N LYS A 146 -14.72 -9.02 4.52
CA LYS A 146 -15.22 -9.77 3.36
C LYS A 146 -16.48 -10.59 3.71
N LYS A 147 -16.56 -11.11 4.93
CA LYS A 147 -17.74 -11.79 5.49
C LYS A 147 -18.86 -10.85 5.91
N GLN A 148 -18.63 -9.53 5.88
CA GLN A 148 -19.56 -8.52 6.37
C GLN A 148 -19.81 -8.57 7.89
N GLU A 149 -18.89 -9.17 8.64
CA GLU A 149 -18.90 -9.20 10.10
C GLU A 149 -18.28 -7.91 10.66
N TRP A 150 -18.92 -6.78 10.34
CA TRP A 150 -18.35 -5.45 10.47
C TRP A 150 -17.91 -5.06 11.89
N GLU A 151 -18.74 -5.36 12.90
CA GLU A 151 -18.41 -5.03 14.30
C GLU A 151 -17.23 -5.85 14.81
N LYS A 152 -17.12 -7.12 14.43
CA LYS A 152 -15.97 -7.95 14.79
C LYS A 152 -14.71 -7.43 14.09
N ALA A 153 -14.80 -7.02 12.83
CA ALA A 153 -13.68 -6.40 12.14
C ALA A 153 -13.21 -5.11 12.83
N LEU A 154 -14.14 -4.26 13.29
CA LEU A 154 -13.82 -3.07 14.09
C LEU A 154 -13.13 -3.41 15.40
N GLU A 155 -13.58 -4.44 16.11
CA GLU A 155 -12.94 -4.92 17.34
C GLU A 155 -11.48 -5.34 17.06
N ILE A 156 -11.24 -6.10 15.99
CA ILE A 156 -9.88 -6.48 15.59
C ILE A 156 -9.02 -5.25 15.25
N TRP A 157 -9.55 -4.28 14.50
CA TRP A 157 -8.82 -3.04 14.22
C TRP A 157 -8.48 -2.25 15.48
N ASN A 158 -9.41 -2.13 16.42
CA ASN A 158 -9.17 -1.48 17.72
C ASN A 158 -8.09 -2.20 18.52
N ASN A 159 -8.09 -3.54 18.53
CA ASN A 159 -7.05 -4.34 19.18
C ASN A 159 -5.67 -4.09 18.54
N ILE A 160 -5.58 -4.02 17.21
CA ILE A 160 -4.34 -3.66 16.51
C ILE A 160 -3.89 -2.26 16.89
N ILE A 161 -4.79 -1.28 16.95
CA ILE A 161 -4.47 0.11 17.35
C ILE A 161 -3.99 0.17 18.79
N HIS A 162 -4.57 -0.61 19.70
CA HIS A 162 -4.13 -0.68 21.09
C HIS A 162 -2.71 -1.25 21.21
N LYS A 163 -2.42 -2.35 20.50
CA LYS A 163 -1.11 -3.02 20.53
C LYS A 163 -0.03 -2.27 19.74
N PHE A 164 -0.41 -1.63 18.63
CA PHE A 164 0.48 -0.92 17.72
C PHE A 164 -0.04 0.51 17.48
N PRO A 165 0.05 1.40 18.49
CA PRO A 165 -0.60 2.72 18.46
C PRO A 165 -0.16 3.61 17.29
N ASN A 166 1.04 3.41 16.76
CA ASN A 166 1.59 4.19 15.65
C ASN A 166 1.42 3.51 14.27
N PHE A 167 0.70 2.39 14.20
CA PHE A 167 0.46 1.70 12.94
C PHE A 167 -0.63 2.40 12.13
N LEU A 168 -0.21 3.37 11.31
CA LEU A 168 -1.08 4.23 10.51
C LEU A 168 -2.10 3.47 9.63
N ALA A 169 -1.74 2.30 9.10
CA ALA A 169 -2.65 1.54 8.25
C ALA A 169 -3.88 1.02 9.03
N ALA A 170 -3.71 0.61 10.28
CA ALA A 170 -4.83 0.17 11.12
C ALA A 170 -5.81 1.31 11.41
N HIS A 171 -5.31 2.52 11.71
CA HIS A 171 -6.15 3.71 11.88
C HIS A 171 -6.92 4.04 10.60
N LEU A 172 -6.26 4.01 9.44
CA LEU A 172 -6.91 4.25 8.14
C LEU A 172 -8.01 3.23 7.84
N ASN A 173 -7.77 1.94 8.09
CA ASN A 173 -8.76 0.90 7.84
C ASN A 173 -9.92 0.96 8.84
N MET A 174 -9.63 1.20 10.12
CA MET A 174 -10.65 1.44 11.14
C MET A 174 -11.56 2.62 10.77
N LEU A 175 -10.99 3.75 10.35
CA LEU A 175 -11.77 4.94 9.96
C LEU A 175 -12.66 4.66 8.74
N LYS A 176 -12.11 4.01 7.70
CA LYS A 176 -12.90 3.60 6.52
C LYS A 176 -14.06 2.70 6.90
N LEU A 177 -13.81 1.72 7.77
CA LEU A 177 -14.83 0.78 8.21
C LEU A 177 -15.87 1.48 9.10
N HIS A 178 -15.44 2.35 10.01
CA HIS A 178 -16.33 3.11 10.88
C HIS A 178 -17.25 4.05 10.08
N VAL A 179 -16.72 4.77 9.07
CA VAL A 179 -17.54 5.57 8.15
C VAL A 179 -18.55 4.69 7.41
N LYS A 180 -18.12 3.52 6.94
CA LYS A 180 -19.00 2.59 6.21
C LYS A 180 -20.19 2.12 7.05
N ILE A 181 -19.98 1.87 8.34
CA ILE A 181 -21.02 1.34 9.25
C ILE A 181 -21.89 2.47 9.81
N TYR A 182 -21.25 3.54 10.29
CA TYR A 182 -21.89 4.57 11.12
C TYR A 182 -22.08 5.91 10.41
N GLY A 183 -21.48 6.09 9.24
CA GLY A 183 -21.51 7.33 8.48
C GLY A 183 -20.45 8.34 8.91
N TYR A 184 -20.29 9.39 8.09
CA TYR A 184 -19.32 10.47 8.28
C TYR A 184 -19.49 11.16 9.64
N GLU A 185 -20.69 11.61 9.96
CA GLU A 185 -21.01 12.41 11.17
C GLU A 185 -20.57 11.72 12.46
N ARG A 186 -20.82 10.42 12.58
CA ARG A 186 -20.42 9.64 13.76
C ARG A 186 -18.93 9.35 13.83
N THR A 187 -18.20 9.59 12.75
CA THR A 187 -16.76 9.30 12.64
C THR A 187 -15.89 10.56 12.78
N THR A 188 -16.48 11.76 12.73
CA THR A 188 -15.76 13.05 12.78
C THR A 188 -14.80 13.16 13.98
N SER A 189 -15.22 12.78 15.18
CA SER A 189 -14.35 12.81 16.37
C SER A 189 -13.14 11.86 16.26
N LEU A 190 -13.35 10.68 15.66
CA LEU A 190 -12.29 9.71 15.39
C LEU A 190 -11.32 10.25 14.32
N PHE A 191 -11.83 10.94 13.30
CA PHE A 191 -10.99 11.61 12.31
C PHE A 191 -10.12 12.69 12.94
N GLU A 192 -10.67 13.60 13.75
CA GLU A 192 -9.89 14.66 14.37
C GLU A 192 -8.81 14.12 15.32
N SER A 193 -9.17 13.14 16.15
CA SER A 193 -8.19 12.51 17.06
C SER A 193 -7.07 11.80 16.29
N SER A 194 -7.40 11.11 15.20
CA SER A 194 -6.42 10.46 14.33
C SER A 194 -5.56 11.47 13.56
N SER A 195 -6.15 12.58 13.10
CA SER A 195 -5.45 13.66 12.41
C SER A 195 -4.42 14.30 13.32
N GLN A 196 -4.80 14.62 14.56
CA GLN A 196 -3.89 15.18 15.56
C GLN A 196 -2.73 14.22 15.87
N LYS A 197 -3.00 12.92 15.95
CA LYS A 197 -1.98 11.89 16.18
C LYS A 197 -0.99 11.79 15.00
N PHE A 198 -1.49 11.86 13.78
CA PHE A 198 -0.71 11.67 12.55
C PHE A 198 -0.51 12.98 11.77
N LYS A 199 -0.36 14.11 12.48
CA LYS A 199 -0.28 15.48 11.92
C LYS A 199 0.79 15.70 10.86
N ASN A 200 1.82 14.83 10.82
CA ASN A 200 2.92 14.91 9.86
C ASN A 200 2.65 14.12 8.57
N THR A 201 1.41 13.67 8.35
CA THR A 201 1.05 12.87 7.18
C THR A 201 -0.25 13.38 6.56
N GLU A 202 -0.28 13.46 5.22
CA GLU A 202 -1.50 13.82 4.48
C GLU A 202 -2.59 12.73 4.51
N LYS A 203 -2.27 11.50 4.96
CA LYS A 203 -3.12 10.33 4.70
C LYS A 203 -4.46 10.34 5.44
N ILE A 204 -4.46 10.70 6.72
CA ILE A 204 -5.69 10.76 7.53
C ILE A 204 -6.58 11.90 7.04
N ASP A 205 -6.02 13.10 6.91
CA ASP A 205 -6.75 14.29 6.45
C ASP A 205 -7.27 14.13 5.02
N LYS A 206 -6.52 13.48 4.14
CA LYS A 206 -6.97 13.17 2.78
C LYS A 206 -8.17 12.22 2.79
N LEU A 207 -8.13 11.17 3.63
CA LEU A 207 -9.29 10.28 3.80
C LEU A 207 -10.49 11.06 4.35
N TYR A 208 -10.26 11.86 5.39
CA TYR A 208 -11.29 12.64 6.05
C TYR A 208 -12.00 13.62 5.10
N ALA A 209 -11.23 14.38 4.31
CA ALA A 209 -11.78 15.29 3.31
C ALA A 209 -12.56 14.55 2.20
N ILE A 210 -12.06 13.40 1.73
CA ILE A 210 -12.75 12.60 0.72
C ILE A 210 -14.08 12.05 1.27
N GLU A 211 -14.11 11.56 2.50
CA GLU A 211 -15.35 11.07 3.11
C GLU A 211 -16.34 12.22 3.40
N ALA A 212 -15.85 13.42 3.75
CA ALA A 212 -16.67 14.63 3.87
C ALA A 212 -17.34 14.98 2.53
N GLU A 213 -16.59 14.97 1.43
CA GLU A 213 -17.14 15.21 0.09
C GLU A 213 -18.20 14.18 -0.31
N LYS A 214 -17.95 12.87 -0.06
CA LYS A 214 -18.94 11.82 -0.31
C LYS A 214 -20.22 11.99 0.51
N ALA A 215 -20.09 12.56 1.71
CA ALA A 215 -21.22 12.88 2.59
C ALA A 215 -21.86 14.25 2.27
N PHE A 216 -21.45 14.94 1.19
CA PHE A 216 -21.89 16.28 0.80
C PHE A 216 -21.62 17.36 1.87
N LYS A 217 -20.65 17.13 2.76
CA LYS A 217 -20.19 18.07 3.79
C LYS A 217 -19.13 18.99 3.22
N TRP A 218 -19.55 19.85 2.30
CA TRP A 218 -18.65 20.67 1.49
C TRP A 218 -17.87 21.73 2.28
N ASN A 219 -18.44 22.23 3.38
CA ASN A 219 -17.74 23.15 4.28
C ASN A 219 -16.55 22.46 4.94
N ASP A 220 -16.79 21.31 5.59
CA ASP A 220 -15.78 20.50 6.26
C ASP A 220 -14.70 20.08 5.26
N ALA A 221 -15.09 19.58 4.08
CA ALA A 221 -14.15 19.24 3.01
C ALA A 221 -13.27 20.45 2.61
N THR A 222 -13.87 21.64 2.45
CA THR A 222 -13.12 22.86 2.11
C THR A 222 -12.11 23.25 3.19
N GLU A 223 -12.48 23.12 4.46
CA GLU A 223 -11.61 23.38 5.60
C GLU A 223 -10.43 22.39 5.64
N ILE A 224 -10.71 21.09 5.54
CA ILE A 224 -9.67 20.05 5.61
C ILE A 224 -8.72 20.16 4.41
N TRP A 225 -9.23 20.43 3.19
CA TRP A 225 -8.36 20.68 2.05
C TRP A 225 -7.49 21.94 2.23
N SER A 226 -8.03 22.98 2.87
CA SER A 226 -7.25 24.19 3.20
C SER A 226 -6.15 23.89 4.21
N ARG A 227 -6.43 23.06 5.23
CA ARG A 227 -5.46 22.56 6.19
C ARG A 227 -4.34 21.79 5.49
N LEU A 228 -4.67 20.85 4.60
CA LEU A 228 -3.68 20.11 3.81
C LEU A 228 -2.83 21.03 2.92
N LEU A 229 -3.44 22.03 2.27
CA LEU A 229 -2.69 22.99 1.45
C LEU A 229 -1.75 23.89 2.27
N SER A 230 -2.06 24.19 3.53
CA SER A 230 -1.12 24.91 4.38
C SER A 230 0.19 24.15 4.61
N GLN A 231 0.13 22.81 4.60
CA GLN A 231 1.29 21.93 4.74
C GLN A 231 1.93 21.57 3.40
N TYR A 232 1.12 21.50 2.33
CA TYR A 232 1.54 21.11 0.99
C TYR A 232 1.06 22.14 -0.06
N PRO A 233 1.60 23.37 -0.08
CA PRO A 233 1.00 24.50 -0.81
C PRO A 233 0.89 24.30 -2.33
N LEU A 234 1.80 23.51 -2.91
CA LEU A 234 1.85 23.28 -4.35
C LEU A 234 1.25 21.94 -4.78
N ASN A 235 0.56 21.22 -3.90
CA ASN A 235 -0.06 19.96 -4.27
C ASN A 235 -1.30 20.18 -5.16
N THR A 236 -1.14 19.98 -6.46
CA THR A 236 -2.18 20.19 -7.49
C THR A 236 -3.45 19.39 -7.21
N PHE A 237 -3.32 18.17 -6.66
CA PHE A 237 -4.48 17.37 -6.31
C PHE A 237 -5.30 18.06 -5.22
N PHE A 238 -4.68 18.57 -4.15
CA PHE A 238 -5.39 19.29 -3.08
C PHE A 238 -6.00 20.61 -3.55
N VAL A 239 -5.30 21.34 -4.44
CA VAL A 239 -5.86 22.56 -5.07
C VAL A 239 -7.14 22.20 -5.82
N SER A 240 -7.08 21.18 -6.67
CA SER A 240 -8.22 20.73 -7.48
C SER A 240 -9.40 20.33 -6.61
N ARG A 241 -9.17 19.54 -5.54
CA ARG A 241 -10.22 19.10 -4.62
C ARG A 241 -10.84 20.24 -3.82
N LYS A 242 -10.02 21.19 -3.35
CA LYS A 242 -10.53 22.40 -2.69
C LYS A 242 -11.39 23.24 -3.64
N ALA A 243 -11.00 23.38 -4.91
CA ALA A 243 -11.79 24.13 -5.88
C ALA A 243 -13.16 23.49 -6.13
N ILE A 244 -13.23 22.16 -6.19
CA ILE A 244 -14.49 21.41 -6.29
C ILE A 244 -15.35 21.67 -5.06
N ALA A 245 -14.80 21.53 -3.85
CA ALA A 245 -15.54 21.80 -2.62
C ALA A 245 -16.02 23.27 -2.53
N LEU A 246 -15.17 24.23 -2.88
CA LEU A 246 -15.51 25.66 -2.94
C LEU A 246 -16.64 25.97 -3.91
N ARG A 247 -16.72 25.27 -5.05
CA ARG A 247 -17.82 25.42 -6.02
C ARG A 247 -19.17 25.12 -5.35
N HIS A 248 -19.24 24.09 -4.52
CA HIS A 248 -20.46 23.73 -3.81
C HIS A 248 -20.79 24.68 -2.65
N VAL A 249 -19.77 25.26 -1.99
CA VAL A 249 -19.98 26.19 -0.86
C VAL A 249 -20.29 27.62 -1.31
N LYS A 250 -19.52 28.14 -2.27
CA LYS A 250 -19.51 29.56 -2.67
C LYS A 250 -19.88 29.81 -4.13
N GLY A 251 -20.13 28.77 -4.90
CA GLY A 251 -20.48 28.86 -6.31
C GLY A 251 -19.28 28.82 -7.26
N ILE A 252 -19.60 28.75 -8.55
CA ILE A 252 -18.67 28.58 -9.68
C ILE A 252 -17.61 29.68 -9.78
N ILE A 253 -17.98 30.93 -9.52
CA ILE A 253 -17.10 32.09 -9.64
C ILE A 253 -15.96 31.99 -8.63
N ALA A 254 -16.28 31.74 -7.36
CA ALA A 254 -15.29 31.61 -6.30
C ALA A 254 -14.32 30.44 -6.55
N SER A 255 -14.81 29.34 -7.12
CA SER A 255 -13.98 28.19 -7.51
C SER A 255 -12.99 28.56 -8.63
N ARG A 256 -13.47 29.24 -9.69
CA ARG A 256 -12.63 29.72 -10.80
C ARG A 256 -11.59 30.73 -10.34
N GLU A 257 -11.97 31.72 -9.55
CA GLU A 257 -11.05 32.73 -9.00
C GLU A 257 -9.93 32.06 -8.18
N TYR A 258 -10.30 31.09 -7.35
CA TYR A 258 -9.34 30.31 -6.57
C TYR A 258 -8.36 29.54 -7.48
N LEU A 259 -8.87 28.85 -8.52
CA LEU A 259 -8.02 28.13 -9.48
C LEU A 259 -7.11 29.06 -10.28
N PHE A 260 -7.59 30.23 -10.72
CA PHE A 260 -6.75 31.23 -11.39
C PHE A 260 -5.66 31.75 -10.47
N SER A 261 -5.95 31.95 -9.18
CA SER A 261 -4.93 32.32 -8.20
C SER A 261 -3.87 31.24 -8.08
N ALA A 262 -4.26 29.97 -7.93
CA ALA A 262 -3.32 28.86 -7.83
C ALA A 262 -2.48 28.65 -9.11
N LEU A 263 -3.04 28.99 -10.28
CA LEU A 263 -2.32 28.92 -11.55
C LEU A 263 -1.18 29.94 -11.64
N LYS A 264 -1.25 31.07 -10.91
CA LYS A 264 -0.13 32.03 -10.85
C LYS A 264 1.11 31.40 -10.23
N ASP A 265 0.93 30.55 -9.23
CA ASP A 265 2.01 29.82 -8.56
C ASP A 265 2.47 28.59 -9.36
N GLN A 266 1.67 28.14 -10.34
CA GLN A 266 1.92 26.95 -11.16
C GLN A 266 1.50 27.16 -12.64
N PRO A 267 2.13 28.09 -13.37
CA PRO A 267 1.64 28.59 -14.66
C PRO A 267 1.54 27.51 -15.75
N ASP A 268 2.36 26.46 -15.67
CA ASP A 268 2.39 25.37 -16.64
C ASP A 268 1.51 24.18 -16.25
N ASN A 269 0.75 24.27 -15.15
CA ASN A 269 -0.05 23.16 -14.66
C ASN A 269 -1.29 22.92 -15.52
N LEU A 270 -1.22 21.90 -16.39
CA LEU A 270 -2.31 21.52 -17.28
C LEU A 270 -3.57 21.07 -16.53
N VAL A 271 -3.44 20.43 -15.37
CA VAL A 271 -4.59 19.97 -14.58
C VAL A 271 -5.39 21.15 -14.05
N LEU A 272 -4.72 22.20 -13.55
CA LEU A 272 -5.41 23.41 -13.10
C LEU A 272 -6.08 24.15 -14.27
N LYS A 273 -5.42 24.22 -15.43
CA LYS A 273 -6.02 24.79 -16.65
C LYS A 273 -7.30 24.06 -17.07
N LEU A 274 -7.29 22.73 -17.05
CA LEU A 274 -8.46 21.91 -17.36
C LEU A 274 -9.58 22.13 -16.34
N ASN A 275 -9.28 22.11 -15.05
CA ASN A 275 -10.29 22.32 -14.00
C ASN A 275 -10.97 23.69 -14.12
N ILE A 276 -10.27 24.74 -14.55
CA ILE A 276 -10.86 26.08 -14.78
C ILE A 276 -11.93 26.02 -15.88
N LEU A 277 -11.69 25.23 -16.93
CA LEU A 277 -12.63 25.06 -18.04
C LEU A 277 -13.86 24.25 -17.63
N ASP A 278 -13.68 23.24 -16.77
CA ASP A 278 -14.74 22.33 -16.29
C ASP A 278 -15.57 22.91 -15.12
N THR A 279 -15.02 23.87 -14.38
CA THR A 279 -15.76 24.61 -13.34
C THR A 279 -16.77 25.52 -13.96
#